data_AF-A0A516R035-F1
#
_entry.id   AF-A0A516R035-F1
#
_cell.length_a   1.000
_cell.length_b   1.000
_cell.length_c   1.000
_cell.angle_alpha   90.00
_cell.angle_beta   90.00
_cell.angle_gamma   90.00
#
_symmetry.space_group_name_H-M   'P 1'
#
loop_
_entity.id
_entity.type
_entity.pdbx_description
1 polymer ?
#
loop_
_entity_poly.entity_id
_entity_poly.type
_entity_poly.pdbx_seq_one_letter_code
_entity_poly.pdbx_strand_id
1 'polypeptide(L)'
;MFGAIIQQIVLGISLAAPVGPINIEMLKRGIERGFWHAWVVGIGGMTADILFMLLIYFGLSSLFMYTYVQAFMYCTGFFLLFYLGFQSVKQGISHTNMEYKKEEVGGLKQSFMAGFLIAISNPLNLVFWFGIYGSTLSSLLTKVTKQEAFLYSLCIIVGIILWNLNIAFSVHFGRTLLKQKALGYITAGAGIILVGYSIHFAYKALQLFT
;
A
#
# COMPACT_ATOMS: atom_id res chain seq x y z
N MET A 1 -7.17 23.66 -18.11
CA MET A 1 -7.87 22.44 -17.62
C MET A 1 -7.08 21.17 -17.86
N PHE A 2 -6.65 20.85 -19.09
CA PHE A 2 -5.92 19.61 -19.40
C PHE A 2 -4.58 19.44 -18.62
N GLY A 3 -3.79 20.51 -18.51
CA GLY A 3 -2.54 20.47 -17.74
C GLY A 3 -2.73 20.16 -16.24
N ALA A 4 -3.82 20.65 -15.63
CA ALA A 4 -4.15 20.36 -14.24
C ALA A 4 -4.54 18.89 -14.05
N ILE A 5 -5.31 18.31 -14.98
CA ILE A 5 -5.68 16.88 -14.96
C ILE A 5 -4.43 16.00 -14.99
N ILE A 6 -3.50 16.28 -15.91
CA ILE A 6 -2.23 15.54 -16.02
C ILE A 6 -1.43 15.67 -14.73
N GLN A 7 -1.31 16.87 -14.15
CA GLN A 7 -0.59 17.07 -12.90
C GLN A 7 -1.14 16.20 -11.77
N GLN A 8 -2.46 16.06 -11.65
CA GLN A 8 -3.08 15.22 -10.62
C GLN A 8 -2.88 13.72 -10.87
N ILE A 9 -2.90 13.28 -12.14
CA ILE A 9 -2.59 11.90 -12.49
C ILE A 9 -1.12 11.58 -12.17
N VAL A 10 -0.20 12.46 -12.56
CA VAL A 10 1.24 12.32 -12.26
C VAL A 10 1.47 12.35 -10.76
N LEU A 11 0.74 13.19 -10.02
CA LEU A 11 0.77 13.19 -8.56
C LEU A 11 0.33 11.83 -8.03
N GLY A 12 -0.81 11.29 -8.46
CA GLY A 12 -1.27 9.94 -8.09
C GLY A 12 -0.25 8.83 -8.37
N ILE A 13 0.39 8.85 -9.53
CA ILE A 13 1.48 7.90 -9.86
C ILE A 13 2.65 8.10 -8.90
N SER A 14 3.04 9.35 -8.65
CA SER A 14 4.16 9.70 -7.76
C SER A 14 3.88 9.34 -6.30
N LEU A 15 2.61 9.33 -5.88
CA LEU A 15 2.18 8.89 -4.55
C LEU A 15 2.22 7.37 -4.41
N ALA A 16 1.94 6.62 -5.50
CA ALA A 16 1.91 5.16 -5.51
C ALA A 16 3.29 4.52 -5.81
N ALA A 17 4.17 5.26 -6.49
CA ALA A 17 5.52 4.84 -6.87
C ALA A 17 6.48 4.48 -5.72
N PRO A 18 6.46 5.13 -4.54
CA PRO A 18 7.35 4.79 -3.44
C PRO A 18 7.22 3.31 -3.06
N VAL A 19 8.35 2.63 -2.85
CA VAL A 19 8.35 1.20 -2.52
C VAL A 19 7.87 1.00 -1.08
N GLY A 20 6.56 0.84 -0.93
CA GLY A 20 5.90 0.59 0.35
C GLY A 20 5.48 -0.87 0.57
N PRO A 21 4.99 -1.20 1.77
CA PRO A 21 4.51 -2.53 2.12
C PRO A 21 3.48 -3.10 1.14
N ILE A 22 2.62 -2.24 0.59
CA ILE A 22 1.60 -2.68 -0.38
C ILE A 22 2.19 -3.11 -1.71
N ASN A 23 3.18 -2.38 -2.24
CA ASN A 23 3.85 -2.73 -3.48
C ASN A 23 4.61 -4.06 -3.34
N ILE A 24 5.18 -4.28 -2.15
CA ILE A 24 5.86 -5.54 -1.80
C ILE A 24 4.85 -6.69 -1.73
N GLU A 25 3.68 -6.49 -1.11
CA GLU A 25 2.64 -7.53 -1.04
C GLU A 25 2.03 -7.82 -2.42
N MET A 26 1.82 -6.79 -3.25
CA MET A 26 1.39 -6.94 -4.65
C MET A 26 2.41 -7.75 -5.45
N LEU A 27 3.70 -7.44 -5.28
CA LEU A 27 4.80 -8.18 -5.91
C LEU A 27 4.78 -9.65 -5.49
N LYS A 28 4.76 -9.92 -4.18
CA LYS A 28 4.71 -11.29 -3.63
C LYS A 28 3.55 -12.08 -4.19
N ARG A 29 2.32 -11.57 -4.05
CA ARG A 29 1.12 -12.29 -4.50
C ARG A 29 1.01 -12.38 -6.01
N GLY A 30 1.51 -11.39 -6.73
CA GLY A 30 1.58 -11.42 -8.19
C GLY A 30 2.53 -12.51 -8.70
N ILE A 31 3.69 -12.63 -8.07
CA ILE A 31 4.68 -13.65 -8.38
C ILE A 31 4.10 -15.04 -8.12
N GLU A 32 3.47 -15.25 -6.96
CA GLU A 32 2.94 -16.55 -6.54
C GLU A 32 1.65 -16.96 -7.27
N ARG A 33 0.70 -16.03 -7.45
CA ARG A 33 -0.67 -16.32 -7.91
C ARG A 33 -1.15 -15.53 -9.11
N GLY A 34 -0.34 -14.60 -9.60
CA GLY A 34 -0.53 -13.96 -10.89
C GLY A 34 -1.27 -12.64 -10.80
N PHE A 35 -1.61 -12.11 -11.97
CA PHE A 35 -2.15 -10.76 -12.14
C PHE A 35 -3.31 -10.46 -11.18
N TRP A 36 -4.33 -11.32 -11.14
CA TRP A 36 -5.54 -11.07 -10.35
C TRP A 36 -5.27 -10.91 -8.85
N HIS A 37 -4.32 -11.66 -8.30
CA HIS A 37 -4.01 -11.55 -6.87
C HIS A 37 -3.24 -10.27 -6.55
N ALA A 38 -2.29 -9.87 -7.40
CA ALA A 38 -1.62 -8.57 -7.27
C ALA A 38 -2.61 -7.41 -7.43
N TRP A 39 -3.47 -7.49 -8.46
CA TRP A 39 -4.44 -6.45 -8.75
C TRP A 39 -5.45 -6.27 -7.62
N VAL A 40 -5.95 -7.36 -7.04
CA VAL A 40 -6.91 -7.32 -5.93
C VAL A 40 -6.27 -6.81 -4.63
N VAL A 41 -4.98 -7.06 -4.37
CA VAL A 41 -4.24 -6.36 -3.29
C VAL A 41 -4.22 -4.86 -3.55
N GLY A 42 -3.90 -4.44 -4.78
CA GLY A 42 -3.92 -3.04 -5.18
C GLY A 42 -5.29 -2.39 -4.97
N ILE A 43 -6.38 -3.08 -5.36
CA ILE A 43 -7.76 -2.60 -5.11
C ILE A 43 -8.04 -2.46 -3.61
N GLY A 44 -7.59 -3.43 -2.80
CA GLY A 44 -7.70 -3.35 -1.34
C GLY A 44 -7.03 -2.08 -0.79
N GLY A 45 -5.81 -1.79 -1.25
CA GLY A 45 -5.10 -0.57 -0.86
C GLY A 45 -5.78 0.71 -1.31
N MET A 46 -6.16 0.77 -2.59
CA MET A 46 -6.85 1.92 -3.17
C MET A 46 -8.15 2.22 -2.43
N THR A 47 -8.84 1.20 -1.93
CA THR A 47 -10.05 1.39 -1.12
C THR A 47 -9.75 2.14 0.18
N ALA A 48 -8.61 1.83 0.84
CA ALA A 48 -8.17 2.57 2.02
C ALA A 48 -7.72 4.00 1.66
N ASP A 49 -7.01 4.18 0.54
CA ASP A 49 -6.59 5.50 0.07
C ASP A 49 -7.80 6.41 -0.23
N ILE A 50 -8.85 5.87 -0.87
CA ILE A 50 -10.11 6.58 -1.11
C ILE A 50 -10.78 6.97 0.21
N LEU A 51 -10.80 6.05 1.18
CA LEU A 51 -11.35 6.33 2.50
C LEU A 51 -10.59 7.48 3.17
N PHE A 52 -9.26 7.52 3.07
CA PHE A 52 -8.44 8.61 3.59
C PHE A 52 -8.70 9.93 2.86
N MET A 53 -8.77 9.92 1.53
CA MET A 53 -9.12 11.12 0.77
C MET A 53 -10.48 11.68 1.19
N LEU A 54 -11.47 10.82 1.41
CA LEU A 54 -12.80 11.23 1.89
C LEU A 54 -12.73 11.83 3.29
N LEU A 55 -12.04 11.19 4.24
CA LEU A 55 -11.85 11.71 5.59
C LEU A 55 -11.15 13.09 5.58
N ILE A 56 -10.13 13.26 4.74
CA ILE A 56 -9.43 14.54 4.55
C ILE A 56 -10.39 15.58 3.97
N TYR A 57 -11.17 15.21 2.96
CA TYR A 57 -12.12 16.11 2.31
C TYR A 57 -13.21 16.61 3.27
N PHE A 58 -13.67 15.77 4.20
CA PHE A 58 -14.62 16.16 5.24
C PHE A 58 -13.97 16.85 6.45
N GLY A 59 -12.66 17.08 6.45
CA GLY A 59 -11.97 17.83 7.51
C GLY A 59 -11.65 17.02 8.76
N LEU A 60 -11.70 15.69 8.71
CA LEU A 60 -11.36 14.81 9.84
C LEU A 60 -9.83 14.65 10.03
N SER A 61 -9.02 15.44 9.34
CA SER A 61 -7.55 15.38 9.42
C SER A 61 -6.98 15.70 10.80
N SER A 62 -7.67 16.53 11.58
CA SER A 62 -7.27 16.87 12.95
C SER A 62 -7.33 15.69 13.92
N LEU A 63 -8.17 14.68 13.65
CA LEU A 63 -8.28 13.48 14.51
C LEU A 63 -7.00 12.62 14.48
N PHE A 64 -6.25 12.66 13.38
CA PHE A 64 -5.04 11.87 13.21
C PHE A 64 -3.79 12.56 13.81
N MET A 65 -3.93 13.79 14.30
CA MET A 65 -2.89 14.51 15.05
C MET A 65 -2.86 14.12 16.53
N TYR A 66 -3.90 13.44 17.05
CA TYR A 66 -3.91 13.00 18.44
C TYR A 66 -2.95 11.84 18.66
N THR A 67 -2.07 11.99 19.65
CA THR A 67 -1.03 11.02 20.05
C THR A 67 -1.58 9.60 20.20
N TYR A 68 -2.73 9.44 20.85
CA TYR A 68 -3.37 8.13 21.07
C TYR A 68 -3.80 7.43 19.77
N VAL A 69 -4.29 8.20 18.79
CA VAL A 69 -4.70 7.67 17.47
C VAL A 69 -3.46 7.22 16.69
N GLN A 70 -2.41 8.04 16.70
CA GLN A 70 -1.14 7.69 16.07
C GLN A 70 -0.52 6.44 16.70
N ALA A 71 -0.48 6.36 18.03
CA ALA A 71 0.04 5.20 18.75
C ALA A 71 -0.74 3.91 18.42
N PHE A 72 -2.07 3.97 18.39
CA PHE A 72 -2.90 2.83 18.00
C PHE A 72 -2.56 2.36 16.57
N MET A 73 -2.41 3.30 15.63
CA MET A 73 -2.05 2.99 14.25
C MET A 73 -0.65 2.37 14.12
N TYR A 74 0.36 2.92 14.80
CA TYR A 74 1.72 2.35 14.78
C TYR A 74 1.74 0.95 15.38
N CYS A 75 1.05 0.71 16.50
CA CYS A 75 0.93 -0.62 17.09
C CYS A 75 0.23 -1.62 16.16
N THR A 76 -0.92 -1.25 15.59
CA THR A 76 -1.69 -2.16 14.73
C THR A 76 -0.93 -2.46 13.43
N GLY A 77 -0.27 -1.44 12.86
CA GLY A 77 0.61 -1.59 11.71
C GLY A 77 1.80 -2.50 11.97
N PHE A 78 2.44 -2.38 13.14
CA PHE A 78 3.52 -3.27 13.56
C PHE A 78 3.07 -4.74 13.55
N PHE A 79 1.99 -5.08 14.25
CA PHE A 79 1.53 -6.47 14.34
C PHE A 79 1.16 -7.04 12.96
N LEU A 80 0.47 -6.26 12.14
CA LEU A 80 0.05 -6.69 10.82
C LEU A 80 1.24 -6.92 9.88
N LEU A 81 2.16 -5.95 9.78
CA LEU A 81 3.33 -6.05 8.91
C LEU A 81 4.30 -7.13 9.39
N PHE A 82 4.45 -7.31 10.70
CA PHE A 82 5.24 -8.38 11.27
C PHE A 82 4.66 -9.75 10.91
N TYR A 83 3.34 -9.94 11.07
CA TYR A 83 2.66 -11.19 10.71
C TYR A 83 2.81 -11.51 9.22
N LEU A 84 2.52 -10.54 8.34
CA LEU A 84 2.63 -10.71 6.88
C LEU A 84 4.08 -10.93 6.44
N GLY A 85 5.03 -10.19 7.02
CA GLY A 85 6.44 -10.32 6.75
C GLY A 85 6.97 -11.70 7.17
N PHE A 86 6.65 -12.14 8.40
CA PHE A 86 7.03 -13.45 8.91
C PHE A 86 6.45 -14.59 8.06
N GLN A 87 5.17 -14.52 7.69
CA GLN A 87 4.54 -15.49 6.80
C GLN A 87 5.25 -15.54 5.44
N SER A 88 5.64 -14.37 4.90
CA SER A 88 6.37 -14.27 3.64
C SER A 88 7.77 -14.87 3.70
N VAL A 89 8.52 -14.65 4.79
CA VAL A 89 9.85 -15.26 4.97
C VAL A 89 9.73 -16.78 5.06
N LYS A 90 8.81 -17.29 5.88
CA LYS A 90 8.56 -18.73 6.02
C LYS A 90 8.24 -19.38 4.68
N GLN A 91 7.37 -18.73 3.90
CA GLN A 91 6.94 -19.21 2.60
C GLN A 91 8.08 -19.18 1.57
N GLY A 92 8.89 -18.11 1.55
CA GLY A 92 10.05 -17.98 0.66
C GLY A 92 11.12 -19.05 0.91
N ILE A 93 11.36 -19.41 2.18
CA ILE A 93 12.27 -20.50 2.58
C ILE A 93 11.69 -21.87 2.18
N SER A 94 10.37 -22.06 2.29
CA SER A 94 9.72 -23.30 1.83
C SER A 94 9.75 -23.46 0.31
N HIS A 95 9.82 -22.37 -0.46
CA HIS A 95 9.98 -22.41 -1.92
C HIS A 95 11.39 -22.81 -2.38
N THR A 96 12.41 -22.54 -1.56
CA THR A 96 13.81 -22.92 -1.85
C THR A 96 14.12 -24.37 -1.46
N ASN A 97 13.43 -24.92 -0.46
CA ASN A 97 13.45 -26.34 -0.16
C ASN A 97 12.49 -27.07 -1.11
N MET A 98 12.87 -28.23 -1.66
CA MET A 98 12.05 -28.94 -2.67
C MET A 98 10.71 -29.49 -2.14
N GLU A 99 10.37 -29.25 -0.87
CA GLU A 99 9.04 -29.44 -0.28
C GLU A 99 8.18 -28.18 -0.46
N TYR A 100 7.80 -27.86 -1.70
CA TYR A 100 6.73 -26.91 -1.91
C TYR A 100 5.38 -27.60 -1.68
N LYS A 101 4.93 -27.67 -0.43
CA LYS A 101 3.48 -27.70 -0.19
C LYS A 101 2.97 -26.30 -0.52
N LYS A 102 2.04 -26.19 -1.46
CA LYS A 102 1.22 -24.98 -1.60
C LYS A 102 0.54 -24.75 -0.24
N GLU A 103 1.15 -24.00 0.68
CA GLU A 103 0.39 -23.37 1.76
C GLU A 103 -0.71 -22.59 1.05
N GLU A 104 -1.95 -22.73 1.53
CA GLU A 104 -3.09 -21.99 1.02
C GLU A 104 -2.89 -20.50 1.31
N VAL A 105 -2.09 -19.85 0.46
CA VAL A 105 -2.14 -18.40 0.33
C VAL A 105 -3.62 -18.08 0.12
N GLY A 106 -4.16 -17.12 0.83
CA GLY A 106 -5.59 -16.93 0.81
C GLY A 106 -6.14 -16.64 -0.60
N GLY A 107 -7.41 -16.95 -0.87
CA GLY A 107 -8.11 -16.59 -2.10
C GLY A 107 -8.15 -15.07 -2.36
N LEU A 108 -8.84 -14.65 -3.41
CA LEU A 108 -8.94 -13.23 -3.81
C LEU A 108 -9.41 -12.33 -2.63
N LYS A 109 -10.34 -12.83 -1.81
CA LYS A 109 -10.82 -12.11 -0.61
C LYS A 109 -9.71 -11.80 0.40
N GLN A 110 -8.82 -12.75 0.67
CA GLN A 110 -7.69 -12.53 1.57
C GLN A 110 -6.63 -11.61 0.95
N SER A 111 -6.54 -11.56 -0.39
CA SER A 111 -5.67 -10.63 -1.12
C SER A 111 -6.19 -9.20 -1.00
N PHE A 112 -7.49 -9.01 -1.16
CA PHE A 112 -8.13 -7.72 -0.92
C PHE A 112 -7.94 -7.29 0.54
N MET A 113 -8.23 -8.18 1.49
CA MET A 113 -8.13 -7.88 2.92
C MET A 113 -6.70 -7.52 3.31
N ALA A 114 -5.70 -8.23 2.77
CA ALA A 114 -4.30 -7.90 3.03
C ALA A 114 -3.95 -6.50 2.50
N GLY A 115 -4.29 -6.19 1.24
CA GLY A 115 -4.04 -4.84 0.69
C GLY A 115 -4.73 -3.74 1.50
N PHE A 116 -5.99 -3.94 1.85
CA PHE A 116 -6.78 -3.00 2.65
C PHE A 116 -6.21 -2.82 4.06
N LEU A 117 -5.92 -3.92 4.77
CA LEU A 117 -5.40 -3.87 6.12
C LEU A 117 -3.97 -3.30 6.17
N ILE A 118 -3.13 -3.61 5.18
CA ILE A 118 -1.79 -3.02 5.04
C ILE A 118 -1.94 -1.52 4.87
N ALA A 119 -2.78 -1.05 3.94
CA ALA A 119 -2.92 0.37 3.67
C ALA A 119 -3.56 1.13 4.85
N ILE A 120 -4.56 0.55 5.52
CA ILE A 120 -5.23 1.20 6.64
C ILE A 120 -4.37 1.22 7.91
N SER A 121 -3.57 0.18 8.12
CA SER A 121 -2.67 0.06 9.28
C SER A 121 -1.31 0.66 9.02
N ASN A 122 -1.09 1.32 7.88
CA ASN A 122 0.17 1.96 7.53
C ASN A 122 0.14 3.44 7.96
N PRO A 123 0.64 3.80 9.16
CA PRO A 123 0.75 5.17 9.62
C PRO A 123 1.58 6.06 8.69
N LEU A 124 2.57 5.53 7.97
CA LEU A 124 3.27 6.33 6.95
C LEU A 124 2.32 6.69 5.81
N ASN A 125 1.48 5.76 5.34
CA ASN A 125 0.48 6.03 4.30
C ASN A 125 -0.52 7.10 4.77
N LEU A 126 -0.96 7.01 6.02
CA LEU A 126 -1.84 7.99 6.64
C LEU A 126 -1.17 9.38 6.70
N VAL A 127 -0.02 9.51 7.35
CA VAL A 127 0.70 10.80 7.46
C VAL A 127 1.01 11.39 6.08
N PHE A 128 1.36 10.55 5.11
CA PHE A 128 1.63 10.93 3.74
C PHE A 128 0.40 11.48 3.02
N TRP A 129 -0.75 10.78 3.10
CA TRP A 129 -2.03 11.26 2.57
C TRP A 129 -2.44 12.57 3.25
N PHE A 130 -2.41 12.64 4.58
CA PHE A 130 -2.78 13.85 5.31
C PHE A 130 -1.85 15.05 5.01
N GLY A 131 -0.55 14.82 4.86
CA GLY A 131 0.42 15.86 4.55
C GLY A 131 0.33 16.35 3.09
N ILE A 132 0.47 15.44 2.12
CA ILE A 132 0.55 15.81 0.71
C ILE A 132 -0.83 16.12 0.14
N TYR A 133 -1.81 15.21 0.30
CA TYR A 133 -3.15 15.46 -0.23
C TYR A 133 -3.90 16.51 0.59
N GLY A 134 -3.71 16.58 1.92
CA GLY A 134 -4.30 17.65 2.73
C GLY A 134 -3.82 19.06 2.30
N SER A 135 -2.52 19.24 2.09
CA SER A 135 -1.98 20.52 1.58
C SER A 135 -2.40 20.80 0.13
N THR A 136 -2.42 19.77 -0.73
CA THR A 136 -2.87 19.89 -2.12
C THR A 136 -4.35 20.28 -2.18
N LEU A 137 -5.22 19.62 -1.42
CA LEU A 137 -6.64 19.91 -1.35
C LEU A 137 -6.90 21.31 -0.81
N SER A 138 -6.19 21.73 0.26
CA SER A 138 -6.31 23.09 0.79
C SER A 138 -5.87 24.15 -0.24
N SER A 139 -4.83 23.88 -1.02
CA SER A 139 -4.38 24.76 -2.11
C SER A 139 -5.34 24.77 -3.30
N LEU A 140 -5.98 23.64 -3.60
CA LEU A 140 -7.01 23.55 -4.65
C LEU A 140 -8.28 24.30 -4.24
N LEU A 141 -8.74 24.16 -3.01
CA LEU A 141 -9.95 24.83 -2.51
C LEU A 141 -9.83 26.36 -2.46
N THR A 142 -8.62 26.92 -2.49
CA THR A 142 -8.40 28.38 -2.61
C THR A 142 -8.36 28.87 -4.07
N LYS A 143 -8.21 27.97 -5.04
CA LYS A 143 -8.02 28.29 -6.47
C LYS A 143 -9.17 27.87 -7.36
N VAL A 144 -9.89 26.81 -7.00
CA VAL A 144 -10.95 26.19 -7.81
C VAL A 144 -12.19 25.91 -6.98
N THR A 145 -13.31 25.67 -7.66
CA THR A 145 -14.57 25.31 -7.00
C THR A 145 -14.46 23.94 -6.31
N LYS A 146 -15.32 23.68 -5.30
CA LYS A 146 -15.36 22.37 -4.61
C LYS A 146 -15.60 21.20 -5.57
N GLN A 147 -16.41 21.41 -6.62
CA GLN A 147 -16.68 20.39 -7.64
C GLN A 147 -15.43 20.07 -8.48
N GLU A 148 -14.65 21.08 -8.85
CA GLU A 148 -13.39 20.89 -9.56
C GLU A 148 -12.31 20.23 -8.70
N ALA A 149 -12.24 20.60 -7.41
CA ALA A 149 -11.34 19.93 -6.46
C ALA A 149 -11.68 18.44 -6.33
N PHE A 150 -12.97 18.08 -6.29
CA PHE A 150 -13.41 16.68 -6.27
C PHE A 150 -13.04 15.93 -7.55
N LEU A 151 -13.23 16.54 -8.72
CA LEU A 151 -12.81 15.96 -10.00
C LEU A 151 -11.28 15.73 -10.05
N TYR A 152 -10.50 16.66 -9.52
CA TYR A 152 -9.05 16.52 -9.42
C TYR A 152 -8.62 15.39 -8.48
N SER A 153 -9.33 15.17 -7.37
CA SER A 153 -9.09 14.00 -6.50
C SER A 153 -9.35 12.67 -7.22
N LEU A 154 -10.37 12.61 -8.08
CA LEU A 154 -10.60 11.42 -8.93
C LEU A 154 -9.43 11.18 -9.90
N CYS A 155 -8.82 12.23 -10.45
CA CYS A 155 -7.64 12.10 -11.30
C CYS A 155 -6.43 11.52 -10.54
N ILE A 156 -6.27 11.82 -9.26
CA ILE A 156 -5.23 11.20 -8.41
C ILE A 156 -5.48 9.69 -8.30
N ILE A 157 -6.72 9.27 -8.05
CA ILE A 157 -7.10 7.85 -7.99
C ILE A 157 -6.80 7.14 -9.31
N VAL A 158 -7.08 7.78 -10.44
CA VAL A 158 -6.71 7.24 -11.77
C VAL A 158 -5.20 7.02 -11.88
N GLY A 159 -4.38 7.95 -11.38
CA GLY A 159 -2.93 7.78 -11.32
C GLY A 159 -2.50 6.56 -10.50
N ILE A 160 -3.12 6.35 -9.34
CA ILE A 160 -2.84 5.18 -8.48
C ILE A 160 -3.26 3.87 -9.17
N ILE A 161 -4.43 3.84 -9.83
CA ILE A 161 -4.91 2.71 -10.62
C ILE A 161 -3.89 2.35 -11.70
N LEU A 162 -3.39 3.35 -12.45
CA LEU A 162 -2.40 3.13 -13.51
C LEU A 162 -1.10 2.54 -12.97
N TRP A 163 -0.61 3.04 -11.83
CA TRP A 163 0.58 2.49 -11.20
C TRP A 163 0.37 1.05 -10.70
N ASN A 164 -0.75 0.79 -10.03
CA ASN A 164 -1.07 -0.55 -9.54
C ASN A 164 -1.24 -1.55 -10.69
N LEU A 165 -1.81 -1.11 -11.83
CA LEU A 165 -1.88 -1.92 -13.05
C LEU A 165 -0.48 -2.19 -13.58
N ASN A 166 0.39 -1.18 -13.62
CA ASN A 166 1.77 -1.35 -14.04
C ASN A 166 2.50 -2.42 -13.23
N ILE A 167 2.40 -2.39 -11.89
CA ILE A 167 2.98 -3.42 -11.03
C ILE A 167 2.35 -4.78 -11.34
N ALA A 168 1.02 -4.89 -11.36
CA ALA A 168 0.34 -6.16 -11.60
C ALA A 168 0.73 -6.78 -12.95
N PHE A 169 0.85 -5.96 -14.01
CA PHE A 169 1.32 -6.39 -15.33
C PHE A 169 2.79 -6.79 -15.33
N SER A 170 3.67 -5.93 -14.81
CA SER A 170 5.11 -6.18 -14.73
C SER A 170 5.40 -7.51 -14.03
N VAL A 171 4.66 -7.79 -12.95
CA VAL A 171 4.81 -9.01 -12.18
C VAL A 171 4.23 -10.23 -12.91
N HIS A 172 3.09 -10.08 -13.59
CA HIS A 172 2.49 -11.17 -14.36
C HIS A 172 3.38 -11.64 -15.52
N PHE A 173 4.01 -10.70 -16.24
CA PHE A 173 4.98 -11.03 -17.28
C PHE A 173 6.33 -11.48 -16.68
N GLY A 174 6.79 -10.86 -15.58
CA GLY A 174 8.05 -11.23 -14.94
C GLY A 174 8.05 -12.65 -14.37
N ARG A 175 6.92 -13.12 -13.81
CA ARG A 175 6.86 -14.44 -13.17
C ARG A 175 7.03 -15.62 -14.14
N THR A 176 6.75 -15.47 -15.43
CA THR A 176 6.96 -16.55 -16.41
C THR A 176 8.43 -16.76 -16.74
N LEU A 177 9.27 -15.77 -16.46
CA LEU A 177 10.72 -15.80 -16.66
C LEU A 177 11.49 -16.27 -15.42
N LEU A 178 10.84 -16.34 -14.25
CA LEU A 178 11.48 -16.61 -12.96
C LEU A 178 11.49 -18.10 -12.62
N LYS A 179 12.69 -18.62 -12.30
CA LYS A 179 12.87 -19.98 -11.77
C LYS A 179 12.32 -20.08 -10.34
N GLN A 180 11.90 -21.27 -9.93
CA GLN A 180 11.29 -21.54 -8.61
C GLN A 180 12.14 -21.05 -7.42
N LYS A 181 13.48 -21.17 -7.49
CA LYS A 181 14.40 -20.63 -6.49
C LYS A 181 14.41 -19.09 -6.44
N ALA A 182 14.29 -18.42 -7.59
CA ALA A 182 14.23 -16.96 -7.65
C ALA A 182 12.92 -16.44 -7.04
N LEU A 183 11.80 -17.15 -7.23
CA LEU A 183 10.53 -16.84 -6.56
C LEU A 183 10.71 -16.89 -5.03
N GLY A 184 11.36 -17.94 -4.51
CA GLY A 184 11.63 -18.08 -3.07
C GLY A 184 12.47 -16.93 -2.50
N TYR A 185 13.55 -16.53 -3.19
CA TYR A 185 14.38 -15.40 -2.75
C TYR A 185 13.63 -14.06 -2.77
N ILE A 186 12.82 -13.81 -3.81
CA ILE A 186 12.05 -12.56 -3.90
C ILE A 186 10.97 -12.52 -2.81
N THR A 187 10.24 -13.63 -2.60
CA THR A 187 9.23 -13.73 -1.54
C THR A 187 9.85 -13.59 -0.14
N ALA A 188 11.00 -14.22 0.10
CA ALA A 188 11.72 -14.07 1.37
C ALA A 188 12.24 -12.63 1.57
N GLY A 189 12.82 -12.02 0.54
CA GLY A 189 13.30 -10.63 0.56
C GLY A 189 12.17 -9.64 0.83
N ALA A 190 11.03 -9.80 0.15
CA ALA A 190 9.80 -9.06 0.41
C ALA A 190 9.38 -9.17 1.89
N GLY A 191 9.39 -10.39 2.44
CA GLY A 191 9.08 -10.63 3.85
C GLY A 191 10.03 -9.93 4.82
N ILE A 192 11.34 -9.98 4.55
CA ILE A 192 12.35 -9.29 5.37
C ILE A 192 12.12 -7.78 5.37
N ILE A 193 11.82 -7.19 4.21
CA ILE A 193 11.54 -5.75 4.11
C ILE A 193 10.27 -5.39 4.89
N LEU A 194 9.21 -6.20 4.83
CA LEU A 194 7.99 -6.00 5.61
C LEU A 194 8.25 -6.06 7.12
N VAL A 195 9.08 -6.99 7.59
CA VAL A 195 9.53 -7.04 8.99
C VAL A 195 10.38 -5.82 9.35
N GLY A 196 11.23 -5.33 8.43
CA GLY A 196 11.97 -4.09 8.64
C GLY A 196 11.04 -2.89 8.85
N TYR A 197 9.99 -2.76 8.04
CA TYR A 197 8.97 -1.72 8.21
C TYR A 197 8.19 -1.87 9.53
N SER A 198 7.90 -3.10 9.97
CA SER A 198 7.23 -3.29 11.25
C SER A 198 8.09 -2.79 12.41
N ILE A 199 9.37 -3.14 12.46
CA ILE A 199 10.30 -2.66 13.49
C ILE A 199 10.37 -1.13 13.48
N HIS A 200 10.38 -0.50 12.30
CA HIS A 200 10.33 0.96 12.20
C HIS A 200 9.05 1.55 12.84
N PHE A 201 7.90 0.90 12.67
CA PHE A 201 6.65 1.34 13.31
C PHE A 201 6.67 1.17 14.82
N ALA A 202 7.25 0.07 15.32
CA ALA A 202 7.43 -0.11 16.76
C ALA A 202 8.32 1.01 17.35
N TYR A 203 9.41 1.37 16.67
CA TYR A 203 10.26 2.50 17.08
C TYR A 203 9.48 3.82 17.11
N LYS A 204 8.68 4.10 16.08
CA LYS A 204 7.83 5.31 16.03
C LYS A 204 6.78 5.33 17.13
N ALA A 205 6.17 4.20 17.46
CA ALA A 205 5.24 4.09 18.58
C ALA A 205 5.89 4.45 19.92
N LEU A 206 7.13 4.01 20.15
CA LEU A 206 7.87 4.32 21.38
C LEU A 206 8.28 5.80 21.47
N GLN A 207 8.70 6.40 20.35
CA GLN A 207 9.00 7.84 20.27
C GLN A 207 7.79 8.74 20.58
N LEU A 208 6.57 8.27 20.37
CA LEU A 208 5.35 9.05 20.65
C LEU A 208 5.11 9.29 22.15
N PHE A 209 5.72 8.49 23.02
CA PHE A 209 5.53 8.54 24.47
C PHE A 209 6.80 8.91 25.24
N THR A 210 7.89 9.26 24.55
CA THR A 210 9.15 9.72 25.13
C THR A 210 9.35 11.20 24.83
#